data_AF-A0A2E5J6H8-F1
#
_entry.id   AF-A0A2E5J6H8-F1
#
_cell.length_a   1.000
_cell.length_b   1.000
_cell.length_c   1.000
_cell.angle_alpha   90.00
_cell.angle_beta   90.00
_cell.angle_gamma   90.00
#
_symmetry.space_group_name_H-M   'P 1'
#
loop_
_entity.id
_entity.type
_entity.pdbx_description
1 polymer ?
#
loop_
_entity_poly.entity_id
_entity_poly.type
_entity_poly.pdbx_seq_one_letter_code
_entity_poly.pdbx_strand_id
1 'polypeptide(L)'
;MSNLRNSIRLFFVFLCLIIFSSCDKELSKSDIENYKQVMDVRLGHLGNALIMQGRLIESHNLNSFRADEDHFKEAEEIIKDHLAKLGRPDELKALKVPNVKKIKDLHSSIIESSELMISAVSTLEDQAWLGGSVSYAESALDKARFNFQNVIKVIYKPEEDVKPLREYKEYDVGDRPEDKGLN
;
A
#
# COMPACT_ATOMS: atom_id res chain seq x y z
N MET A 1 -7.03 -34.78 47.73
CA MET A 1 -6.77 -33.33 47.55
C MET A 1 -5.47 -33.01 46.78
N SER A 2 -4.53 -33.95 46.57
CA SER A 2 -3.26 -33.69 45.87
C SER A 2 -3.39 -33.46 44.35
N ASN A 3 -4.28 -34.20 43.68
CA ASN A 3 -4.45 -34.11 42.22
C ASN A 3 -5.05 -32.77 41.76
N LEU A 4 -6.00 -32.20 42.51
CA LEU A 4 -6.61 -30.91 42.18
C LEU A 4 -5.58 -29.75 42.25
N ARG A 5 -4.67 -29.78 43.23
CA ARG A 5 -3.60 -28.78 43.38
C ARG A 5 -2.59 -28.85 42.24
N ASN A 6 -2.28 -30.05 41.75
CA ASN A 6 -1.37 -30.25 40.61
C ASN A 6 -2.01 -29.82 39.29
N SER A 7 -3.29 -30.12 39.07
CA SER A 7 -4.03 -29.67 37.88
C SER A 7 -4.18 -28.15 37.83
N ILE A 8 -4.45 -27.50 38.97
CA ILE A 8 -4.49 -26.03 39.05
C ILE A 8 -3.11 -25.42 38.77
N ARG A 9 -2.03 -26.01 39.29
CA ARG A 9 -0.65 -25.57 38.98
C ARG A 9 -0.33 -25.68 37.49
N LEU A 10 -0.68 -26.81 36.85
CA LEU A 10 -0.45 -27.01 35.42
C LEU A 10 -1.25 -26.02 34.57
N PHE A 11 -2.50 -25.73 34.96
CA PHE A 11 -3.33 -24.71 34.30
C PHE A 11 -2.70 -23.31 34.39
N PHE A 12 -2.21 -22.90 35.57
CA PHE A 12 -1.52 -21.62 35.72
C PHE A 12 -0.20 -21.53 34.95
N VAL A 13 0.57 -22.62 34.87
CA VAL A 13 1.79 -22.66 34.04
C VAL A 13 1.45 -22.51 32.56
N PHE A 14 0.39 -23.18 32.09
CA PHE A 14 -0.06 -23.07 30.71
C PHE A 14 -0.59 -21.65 30.39
N LEU A 15 -1.34 -21.05 31.32
CA LEU A 15 -1.84 -19.68 31.19
C LEU A 15 -0.69 -18.67 31.14
N CYS A 16 0.34 -18.81 31.98
CA CYS A 16 1.53 -17.97 31.94
C CYS A 16 2.28 -18.09 30.61
N LEU A 17 2.43 -19.30 30.05
CA LEU A 17 3.07 -19.50 28.75
C LEU A 17 2.33 -18.80 27.60
N ILE A 18 0.99 -18.78 27.64
CA ILE A 18 0.18 -18.03 26.67
C ILE A 18 0.41 -16.51 26.82
N ILE A 19 0.46 -16.00 28.06
CA ILE A 19 0.67 -14.57 28.33
C ILE A 19 2.08 -14.11 27.90
N PHE A 20 3.12 -14.92 28.12
CA PHE A 20 4.48 -14.61 27.66
C PHE A 20 4.66 -14.67 26.14
N SER A 21 3.78 -15.39 25.43
CA SER A 21 3.83 -15.49 23.96
C SER A 21 3.25 -14.27 23.25
N SER A 22 2.46 -13.44 23.93
CA SER A 22 1.79 -12.26 23.36
C SER A 22 2.53 -10.94 23.66
N CYS A 23 3.85 -10.99 23.85
CA CYS A 23 4.66 -9.79 23.94
C CYS A 23 4.91 -9.25 22.51
N ASP A 24 3.91 -8.57 21.95
CA ASP A 24 4.09 -7.72 20.78
C ASP A 24 5.07 -6.62 21.19
N LYS A 25 6.35 -6.84 20.91
CA LYS A 25 7.39 -5.85 21.17
C LYS A 25 7.06 -4.59 20.38
N GLU A 26 6.92 -3.50 21.10
CA GLU A 26 6.78 -2.18 20.48
C GLU A 26 7.97 -1.94 19.55
N LEU A 27 7.70 -1.39 18.35
CA LEU A 27 8.75 -1.16 17.36
C LEU A 27 9.78 -0.18 17.93
N SER A 28 11.05 -0.60 17.96
CA SER A 28 12.11 0.30 18.37
C SER A 28 12.32 1.40 17.32
N LYS A 29 12.81 2.57 17.74
CA LYS A 29 13.20 3.63 16.80
C LYS A 29 14.24 3.13 15.78
N SER A 30 15.17 2.28 16.21
CA SER A 30 16.19 1.72 15.33
C SER A 30 15.59 0.82 14.24
N ASP A 31 14.58 0.01 14.57
CA ASP A 31 13.92 -0.85 13.58
C ASP A 31 13.19 -0.01 12.52
N ILE A 32 12.51 1.06 12.95
CA ILE A 32 11.81 1.99 12.06
C ILE A 32 12.79 2.68 11.12
N GLU A 33 13.88 3.25 11.64
CA GLU A 33 14.86 3.96 10.83
C GLU A 33 15.59 3.02 9.85
N ASN A 34 15.95 1.82 10.29
CA ASN A 34 16.55 0.80 9.41
C ASN A 34 15.58 0.37 8.30
N TYR A 35 14.28 0.28 8.59
CA TYR A 35 13.28 -0.03 7.57
C TYR A 35 13.12 1.12 6.57
N LYS A 36 13.03 2.36 7.05
CA LYS A 36 12.95 3.56 6.18
C LYS A 36 14.15 3.68 5.25
N GLN A 37 15.37 3.42 5.73
CA GLN A 37 16.57 3.46 4.88
C GLN A 37 16.46 2.57 3.63
N VAL A 38 15.73 1.45 3.72
CA VAL A 38 15.53 0.53 2.59
C VAL A 38 14.30 0.89 1.77
N MET A 39 13.24 1.36 2.43
CA MET A 39 11.89 1.42 1.85
C MET A 39 11.37 2.82 1.54
N ASP A 40 11.95 3.90 2.05
CA ASP A 40 11.36 5.25 1.98
C ASP A 40 11.12 5.71 0.53
N VAL A 41 12.16 5.64 -0.31
CA VAL A 41 12.05 5.95 -1.75
C VAL A 41 11.09 4.99 -2.46
N ARG A 42 11.11 3.71 -2.09
CA ARG A 42 10.27 2.66 -2.70
C ARG A 42 8.80 2.88 -2.41
N LEU A 43 8.48 3.25 -1.18
CA LEU A 43 7.14 3.62 -0.74
C LEU A 43 6.65 4.88 -1.46
N GLY A 44 7.53 5.84 -1.74
CA GLY A 44 7.22 6.97 -2.62
C GLY A 44 6.77 6.53 -4.01
N HIS A 45 7.48 5.58 -4.63
CA HIS A 45 7.09 5.02 -5.94
C HIS A 45 5.77 4.25 -5.89
N LEU A 46 5.54 3.43 -4.86
CA LEU A 46 4.26 2.75 -4.67
C LEU A 46 3.11 3.75 -4.50
N GLY A 47 3.30 4.79 -3.68
CA GLY A 47 2.30 5.86 -3.50
C GLY A 47 1.93 6.53 -4.82
N ASN A 48 2.91 6.86 -5.65
CA ASN A 48 2.67 7.44 -6.97
C ASN A 48 1.91 6.47 -7.90
N ALA A 49 2.29 5.20 -7.94
CA ALA A 49 1.55 4.18 -8.70
C ALA A 49 0.07 4.08 -8.27
N LEU A 50 -0.19 4.06 -6.96
CA LEU A 50 -1.55 3.99 -6.39
C LEU A 50 -2.41 5.22 -6.73
N ILE A 51 -1.81 6.41 -6.75
CA ILE A 51 -2.50 7.66 -7.11
C ILE A 51 -2.83 7.64 -8.61
N MET A 52 -1.84 7.35 -9.45
CA MET A 52 -2.00 7.37 -10.89
C MET A 52 -2.98 6.31 -11.38
N GLN A 53 -2.89 5.07 -10.88
CA GLN A 53 -3.83 4.01 -11.27
C GLN A 53 -5.27 4.35 -10.88
N GLY A 54 -5.49 4.97 -9.71
CA GLY A 54 -6.84 5.42 -9.35
C GLY A 54 -7.37 6.52 -10.24
N ARG A 55 -6.54 7.50 -10.58
CA ARG A 55 -6.91 8.56 -11.53
C ARG A 55 -7.20 8.00 -12.92
N LEU A 56 -6.45 6.99 -13.33
CA LEU A 56 -6.62 6.33 -14.62
C LEU A 56 -7.98 5.62 -14.70
N ILE A 57 -8.31 4.83 -13.67
CA ILE A 57 -9.60 4.15 -13.54
C ILE A 57 -10.75 5.17 -13.47
N GLU A 58 -10.61 6.22 -12.66
CA GLU A 58 -11.61 7.28 -12.55
C GLU A 58 -11.84 7.99 -13.89
N SER A 59 -10.77 8.33 -14.60
CA SER A 59 -10.84 8.92 -15.95
C SER A 59 -11.55 8.00 -16.94
N HIS A 60 -11.24 6.70 -16.93
CA HIS A 60 -11.93 5.71 -17.75
C HIS A 60 -13.45 5.68 -17.45
N ASN A 61 -13.83 5.64 -16.17
CA ASN A 61 -15.23 5.60 -15.76
C ASN A 61 -16.00 6.88 -16.13
N LEU A 62 -15.33 8.05 -16.15
CA LEU A 62 -15.92 9.33 -16.53
C LEU A 62 -16.01 9.54 -18.05
N ASN A 63 -15.04 9.02 -18.82
CA ASN A 63 -14.82 9.36 -20.24
C ASN A 63 -14.76 8.15 -21.18
N SER A 64 -15.44 7.03 -20.88
CA SER A 64 -15.40 5.77 -21.64
C SER A 64 -15.75 5.86 -23.15
N PHE A 65 -16.06 7.05 -23.66
CA PHE A 65 -16.34 7.34 -25.07
C PHE A 65 -15.38 8.33 -25.75
N ARG A 66 -14.35 8.89 -25.07
CA ARG A 66 -13.57 10.04 -25.60
C ARG A 66 -12.06 10.07 -25.37
N ALA A 67 -11.51 9.23 -24.50
CA ALA A 67 -10.05 9.20 -24.32
C ALA A 67 -9.41 8.26 -25.35
N ASP A 68 -8.40 8.78 -26.07
CA ASP A 68 -7.62 8.02 -27.04
C ASP A 68 -6.88 6.86 -26.36
N GLU A 69 -6.86 5.68 -26.98
CA GLU A 69 -6.25 4.46 -26.45
C GLU A 69 -4.77 4.69 -26.08
N ASP A 70 -4.10 5.53 -26.86
CA ASP A 70 -2.69 5.93 -26.64
C ASP A 70 -2.47 6.64 -25.30
N HIS A 71 -3.44 7.41 -24.80
CA HIS A 71 -3.33 8.09 -23.51
C HIS A 71 -3.45 7.13 -22.32
N PHE A 72 -4.30 6.12 -22.42
CA PHE A 72 -4.38 5.08 -21.38
C PHE A 72 -3.10 4.27 -21.32
N LYS A 73 -2.56 3.91 -22.49
CA LYS A 73 -1.30 3.18 -22.60
C LYS A 73 -0.12 3.97 -22.03
N GLU A 74 -0.02 5.26 -22.32
CA GLU A 74 1.03 6.12 -21.74
C GLU A 74 0.95 6.14 -20.21
N ALA A 75 -0.25 6.30 -19.66
CA ALA A 75 -0.45 6.29 -18.21
C ALA A 75 -0.12 4.92 -17.58
N GLU A 76 -0.47 3.82 -18.22
CA GLU A 76 -0.09 2.46 -17.79
C GLU A 76 1.43 2.28 -17.74
N GLU A 77 2.16 2.74 -18.75
CA GLU A 77 3.63 2.65 -18.79
C GLU A 77 4.27 3.48 -17.67
N ILE A 78 3.73 4.66 -17.36
CA ILE A 78 4.21 5.47 -16.23
C ILE A 78 3.94 4.72 -14.91
N ILE A 79 2.78 4.08 -14.74
CA ILE A 79 2.48 3.28 -13.55
C ILE A 79 3.46 2.10 -13.44
N LYS A 80 3.70 1.37 -14.54
CA LYS A 80 4.66 0.25 -14.60
C LYS A 80 6.06 0.68 -14.23
N ASP A 81 6.53 1.84 -14.70
CA ASP A 81 7.83 2.40 -14.34
C ASP A 81 7.94 2.68 -12.83
N HIS A 82 6.91 3.23 -12.20
CA HIS A 82 6.86 3.39 -10.75
C HIS A 82 6.87 2.04 -10.01
N LEU A 83 6.12 1.04 -10.49
CA LEU A 83 6.13 -0.31 -9.90
C LEU A 83 7.49 -1.00 -10.05
N ALA A 84 8.20 -0.79 -11.16
CA ALA A 84 9.56 -1.26 -11.34
C ALA A 84 10.53 -0.59 -10.35
N LYS A 85 10.39 0.73 -10.14
CA LYS A 85 11.23 1.48 -9.18
C LYS A 85 10.94 1.15 -7.72
N LEU A 86 9.69 0.78 -7.38
CA LEU A 86 9.37 0.14 -6.10
C LEU A 86 10.22 -1.12 -5.91
N GLY A 87 10.28 -1.98 -6.94
CA GLY A 87 10.99 -3.24 -6.96
C GLY A 87 10.02 -4.40 -7.21
N ARG A 88 10.48 -5.41 -7.95
CA ARG A 88 9.63 -6.58 -8.25
C ARG A 88 9.32 -7.37 -6.97
N PRO A 89 8.20 -8.09 -6.88
CA PRO A 89 7.82 -8.82 -5.67
C PRO A 89 8.91 -9.77 -5.13
N ASP A 90 9.64 -10.46 -5.99
CA ASP A 90 10.77 -11.32 -5.65
C ASP A 90 11.98 -10.54 -5.13
N GLU A 91 12.29 -9.38 -5.73
CA GLU A 91 13.33 -8.47 -5.24
C GLU A 91 12.97 -7.90 -3.87
N LEU A 92 11.71 -7.49 -3.68
CA LEU A 92 11.20 -7.02 -2.40
C LEU A 92 11.30 -8.12 -1.33
N LYS A 93 10.97 -9.38 -1.65
CA LYS A 93 11.13 -10.52 -0.74
C LYS A 93 12.60 -10.74 -0.34
N ALA A 94 13.54 -10.45 -1.22
CA ALA A 94 14.98 -10.58 -0.98
C ALA A 94 15.58 -9.42 -0.16
N LEU A 95 14.86 -8.32 0.05
CA LEU A 95 15.37 -7.17 0.79
C LEU A 95 15.71 -7.52 2.25
N LYS A 96 16.86 -7.02 2.70
CA LYS A 96 17.28 -7.12 4.10
C LYS A 96 16.54 -6.08 4.94
N VAL A 97 15.35 -6.43 5.40
CA VAL A 97 14.57 -5.64 6.36
C VAL A 97 14.76 -6.16 7.79
N PRO A 98 14.60 -5.30 8.82
CA PRO A 98 14.68 -5.71 10.23
C PRO A 98 13.90 -6.99 10.54
N ASN A 99 14.52 -7.90 11.30
CA ASN A 99 13.94 -9.20 11.63
C ASN A 99 13.00 -9.14 12.84
N VAL A 100 12.06 -8.20 12.80
CA VAL A 100 11.00 -8.04 13.80
C VAL A 100 9.68 -8.39 13.14
N LYS A 101 8.87 -9.23 13.79
CA LYS A 101 7.59 -9.73 13.24
C LYS A 101 6.75 -8.61 12.65
N LYS A 102 6.55 -7.52 13.40
CA LYS A 102 5.75 -6.38 12.93
C LYS A 102 6.32 -5.71 11.68
N ILE A 103 7.64 -5.55 11.53
CA ILE A 103 8.25 -5.05 10.29
C ILE A 103 8.04 -6.04 9.14
N LYS A 104 8.19 -7.35 9.41
CA LYS A 104 7.98 -8.39 8.39
C LYS A 104 6.54 -8.43 7.89
N ASP A 105 5.57 -8.25 8.78
CA ASP A 105 4.15 -8.20 8.45
C ASP A 105 3.83 -6.96 7.57
N LEU A 106 4.35 -5.79 7.95
CA LEU A 106 4.23 -4.55 7.15
C LEU A 106 4.89 -4.69 5.78
N HIS A 107 6.09 -5.26 5.72
CA HIS A 107 6.84 -5.47 4.47
C HIS A 107 6.11 -6.44 3.53
N SER A 108 5.52 -7.50 4.09
CA SER A 108 4.69 -8.45 3.34
C SER A 108 3.46 -7.78 2.74
N SER A 109 2.87 -6.81 3.46
CA SER A 109 1.74 -6.02 2.95
C SER A 109 2.13 -5.17 1.74
N ILE A 110 3.37 -4.64 1.70
CA ILE A 110 3.89 -3.89 0.54
C ILE A 110 4.17 -4.82 -0.66
N ILE A 111 4.69 -6.02 -0.40
CA ILE A 111 4.86 -7.04 -1.44
C ILE A 111 3.51 -7.40 -2.05
N GLU A 112 2.49 -7.64 -1.23
CA GLU A 112 1.13 -7.90 -1.69
C GLU A 112 0.57 -6.72 -2.50
N SER A 113 0.76 -5.48 -2.05
CA SER A 113 0.38 -4.29 -2.83
C SER A 113 1.06 -4.26 -4.20
N SER A 114 2.35 -4.62 -4.28
CA SER A 114 3.08 -4.69 -5.55
C SER A 114 2.48 -5.75 -6.48
N GLU A 115 2.23 -6.96 -5.96
CA GLU A 115 1.63 -8.07 -6.72
C GLU A 115 0.22 -7.70 -7.25
N LEU A 116 -0.61 -7.08 -6.41
CA LEU A 116 -1.94 -6.60 -6.78
C LEU A 116 -1.89 -5.53 -7.88
N MET A 117 -1.02 -4.53 -7.72
CA MET A 117 -0.92 -3.41 -8.65
C MET A 117 -0.39 -3.86 -10.02
N ILE A 118 0.65 -4.70 -10.04
CA ILE A 118 1.16 -5.28 -11.28
C ILE A 118 0.05 -6.08 -11.98
N SER A 119 -0.63 -6.96 -11.25
CA SER A 119 -1.71 -7.78 -11.81
C SER A 119 -2.85 -6.93 -12.36
N ALA A 120 -3.21 -5.85 -11.66
CA ALA A 120 -4.26 -4.94 -12.07
C ALA A 120 -3.92 -4.20 -13.37
N VAL A 121 -2.71 -3.63 -13.47
CA VAL A 121 -2.27 -2.94 -14.71
C VAL A 121 -2.20 -3.91 -15.87
N SER A 122 -1.61 -5.09 -15.68
CA SER A 122 -1.56 -6.11 -16.74
C SER A 122 -2.95 -6.58 -17.17
N THR A 123 -3.90 -6.71 -16.24
CA THR A 123 -5.27 -7.11 -16.57
C THR A 123 -6.01 -6.03 -17.37
N LEU A 124 -5.77 -4.74 -17.07
CA LEU A 124 -6.33 -3.62 -17.83
C LEU A 124 -5.80 -3.59 -19.27
N GLU A 125 -4.49 -3.78 -19.43
CA GLU A 125 -3.81 -3.85 -20.72
C GLU A 125 -4.29 -5.05 -21.56
N ASP A 126 -4.22 -6.26 -20.98
CA ASP A 126 -4.55 -7.51 -21.67
C ASP A 126 -6.02 -7.60 -22.12
N GLN A 127 -6.92 -6.94 -21.39
CA GLN A 127 -8.35 -6.95 -21.66
C GLN A 127 -8.85 -5.65 -22.29
N ALA A 128 -7.95 -4.76 -22.72
CA ALA A 128 -8.30 -3.47 -23.34
C ALA A 128 -9.42 -2.75 -22.59
N TRP A 129 -9.30 -2.67 -21.27
CA TRP A 129 -10.24 -1.94 -20.40
C TRP A 129 -11.70 -2.44 -20.40
N LEU A 130 -11.95 -3.71 -20.75
CA LEU A 130 -13.28 -4.30 -20.64
C LEU A 130 -13.79 -4.33 -19.20
N GLY A 131 -15.11 -4.20 -18.99
CA GLY A 131 -15.69 -3.96 -17.66
C GLY A 131 -15.25 -4.91 -16.53
N GLY A 132 -14.99 -6.20 -16.84
CA GLY A 132 -14.44 -7.16 -15.88
C GLY A 132 -13.03 -6.82 -15.37
N SER A 133 -12.13 -6.36 -16.26
CA SER A 133 -10.78 -5.91 -15.90
C SER A 133 -10.78 -4.65 -15.03
N VAL A 134 -11.69 -3.71 -15.30
CA VAL A 134 -11.79 -2.46 -14.56
C VAL A 134 -12.23 -2.72 -13.12
N SER A 135 -13.28 -3.51 -12.91
CA SER A 135 -13.73 -3.88 -11.55
C SER A 135 -12.68 -4.67 -10.77
N TYR A 136 -11.92 -5.53 -11.45
CA TYR A 136 -10.78 -6.21 -10.83
C TYR A 136 -9.70 -5.21 -10.39
N ALA A 137 -9.33 -4.29 -11.28
CA ALA A 137 -8.31 -3.28 -11.01
C ALA A 137 -8.70 -2.32 -9.89
N GLU A 138 -9.98 -1.94 -9.79
CA GLU A 138 -10.54 -1.18 -8.67
C GLU A 138 -10.36 -1.93 -7.34
N SER A 139 -10.77 -3.20 -7.29
CA SER A 139 -10.65 -4.01 -6.07
C SER A 139 -9.20 -4.21 -5.65
N ALA A 140 -8.31 -4.47 -6.61
CA ALA A 140 -6.88 -4.61 -6.37
C ALA A 140 -6.27 -3.30 -5.85
N LEU A 141 -6.63 -2.16 -6.45
CA LEU A 141 -6.19 -0.84 -6.05
C LEU A 141 -6.63 -0.51 -4.62
N ASP A 142 -7.88 -0.78 -4.26
CA ASP A 142 -8.39 -0.50 -2.91
C ASP A 142 -7.66 -1.31 -1.84
N LYS A 143 -7.40 -2.60 -2.09
CA LYS A 143 -6.60 -3.44 -1.19
C LYS A 143 -5.17 -2.94 -1.10
N ALA A 144 -4.53 -2.63 -2.23
CA ALA A 144 -3.16 -2.13 -2.26
C ALA A 144 -3.02 -0.79 -1.53
N ARG A 145 -4.02 0.10 -1.65
CA ARG A 145 -4.11 1.37 -0.92
C ARG A 145 -4.25 1.15 0.58
N PHE A 146 -5.14 0.25 1.00
CA PHE A 146 -5.33 -0.06 2.42
C PHE A 146 -4.02 -0.58 3.05
N ASN A 147 -3.35 -1.52 2.40
CA ASN A 147 -2.06 -2.05 2.82
C ASN A 147 -1.01 -0.94 2.93
N PHE A 148 -0.87 -0.10 1.89
CA PHE A 148 0.07 1.02 1.88
C PHE A 148 -0.20 2.02 3.02
N GLN A 149 -1.47 2.42 3.20
CA GLN A 149 -1.85 3.37 4.24
C GLN A 149 -1.54 2.83 5.65
N ASN A 150 -1.76 1.54 5.91
CA ASN A 150 -1.41 0.94 7.18
C ASN A 150 0.10 1.00 7.45
N VAL A 151 0.92 0.77 6.43
CA VAL A 151 2.38 0.89 6.54
C VAL A 151 2.79 2.33 6.84
N ILE A 152 2.24 3.31 6.11
CA ILE A 152 2.53 4.73 6.35
C ILE A 152 2.14 5.15 7.78
N LYS A 153 0.95 4.76 8.24
CA LYS A 153 0.46 5.07 9.59
C LYS A 153 1.38 4.52 10.68
N VAL A 154 1.89 3.30 10.52
CA VAL A 154 2.74 2.66 11.54
C VAL A 154 4.18 3.16 11.51
N ILE A 155 4.76 3.37 10.33
CA ILE A 155 6.18 3.71 10.17
C ILE A 155 6.43 5.21 10.33
N TYR A 156 5.53 6.06 9.83
CA TYR A 156 5.72 7.50 9.79
C TYR A 156 4.88 8.25 10.83
N LYS A 157 3.82 7.62 11.35
CA LYS A 157 2.90 8.22 12.34
C LYS A 157 2.57 9.69 12.01
N PRO A 158 2.03 9.97 10.80
CA PRO A 158 1.67 11.33 10.43
C PRO A 158 0.68 11.90 11.47
N GLU A 159 0.86 13.17 11.84
CA GLU A 159 0.04 13.84 12.85
C GLU A 159 -1.43 13.99 12.42
N GLU A 160 -1.69 13.88 11.12
CA GLU A 160 -3.03 13.87 10.53
C GLU A 160 -3.32 12.53 9.82
N ASP A 161 -4.60 12.13 9.83
CA ASP A 161 -5.07 11.04 8.98
C ASP A 161 -4.78 11.40 7.52
N VAL A 162 -3.96 10.58 6.84
CA VAL A 162 -3.69 10.71 5.39
C VAL A 162 -5.00 10.38 4.66
N LYS A 163 -5.89 11.37 4.56
CA LYS A 163 -7.11 11.26 3.78
C LYS A 163 -6.74 11.38 2.31
N PRO A 164 -7.15 10.42 1.46
CA PRO A 164 -7.19 10.67 0.03
C PRO A 164 -8.03 11.95 -0.19
N LEU A 165 -7.53 12.90 -0.97
CA LEU A 165 -8.34 14.01 -1.44
C LEU A 165 -9.52 13.40 -2.21
N ARG A 166 -10.72 13.43 -1.63
CA ARG A 166 -11.94 12.86 -2.23
C ARG A 166 -12.71 13.86 -3.08
N GLU A 167 -12.44 15.14 -2.88
CA GLU A 167 -13.09 16.23 -3.58
C GLU A 167 -12.01 16.99 -4.34
N TYR A 168 -12.03 16.85 -5.67
CA TYR A 168 -11.25 17.68 -6.56
C TYR A 168 -12.07 18.92 -6.89
N LYS A 169 -11.42 20.08 -6.87
CA LYS A 169 -12.01 21.28 -7.46
C LYS A 169 -12.08 21.03 -8.97
N GLU A 170 -13.28 21.04 -9.55
CA GLU A 170 -13.42 21.09 -11.01
C GLU A 170 -12.77 22.39 -11.50
N TYR A 171 -11.87 22.27 -12.47
CA TYR A 171 -11.23 23.40 -13.14
C TYR A 171 -11.81 23.48 -14.54
N ASP A 172 -12.19 24.68 -14.96
CA ASP A 172 -12.59 24.91 -16.34
C ASP A 172 -11.37 24.84 -17.26
N VAL A 173 -11.58 24.36 -18.49
CA VAL A 173 -10.51 24.26 -19.49
C VAL A 173 -9.97 25.66 -19.79
N GLY A 174 -8.77 25.96 -19.30
CA GLY A 174 -8.14 27.28 -19.39
C GLY A 174 -7.79 27.91 -18.05
N ASP A 175 -8.20 27.30 -16.94
CA ASP A 175 -7.83 27.73 -15.59
C ASP A 175 -6.32 27.68 -15.40
N ARG A 176 -5.73 28.85 -15.14
CA ARG A 176 -4.35 28.98 -14.67
C ARG A 176 -4.37 29.03 -13.15
N PRO A 177 -3.33 28.49 -12.47
CA PRO A 177 -3.21 28.64 -11.03
C PRO A 177 -3.28 30.12 -10.65
N GLU A 178 -4.14 30.47 -9.69
CA GLU A 178 -4.09 31.80 -9.09
C GLU A 178 -2.71 31.97 -8.44
N ASP A 179 -1.91 32.92 -8.94
CA ASP A 179 -0.70 33.41 -8.28
C ASP A 179 -1.08 34.03 -6.93
N LYS A 180 -1.25 33.18 -5.91
CA LYS A 180 -1.38 33.63 -4.53
C LYS A 180 0.00 33.83 -3.94
N GLY A 181 0.54 35.02 -4.20
CA GLY A 181 1.12 35.88 -3.16
C GLY A 181 2.57 35.59 -2.75
N LEU A 182 3.52 36.02 -3.57
CA LEU A 182 4.77 36.59 -3.06
C LEU A 182 4.68 38.12 -3.17
N ASN A 183 4.12 38.74 -2.13
CA ASN A 183 4.41 40.11 -1.70
C ASN A 183 4.57 40.08 -0.18
#